data_AF-A0A4R6TCL1-F1
#
_entry.id   AF-A0A4R6TCL1-F1
#
_cell.length_a   1.000
_cell.length_b   1.000
_cell.length_c   1.000
_cell.angle_alpha   90.00
_cell.angle_beta   90.00
_cell.angle_gamma   90.00
#
_symmetry.space_group_name_H-M   'P 1'
#
loop_
_entity.id
_entity.type
_entity.pdbx_description
1 polymer ?
#
loop_
_entity_poly.entity_id
_entity_poly.type
_entity_poly.pdbx_seq_one_letter_code
_entity_poly.pdbx_strand_id
1 'polypeptide(L)'
;MKNTIKIFLFVAIIATVTSCKVNKYSFLSDYPAKTVPLIDSTNFSNHIEGKLLTKTQQELLKLPSIFEEQLNDENAKIGISYLPKISDNYQSIVYYFYPNHNELISMLVNYDNQFNIINSQVLAYDEIAEGMLRTTSTLNKNSIELIEYISDSPSTIIFNILEDGNITRK
;
A
#
# COMPACT_ATOMS: atom_id res chain seq x y z
N MET A 1 -4.23 24.85 78.22
CA MET A 1 -3.37 23.96 77.40
C MET A 1 -3.91 23.91 75.98
N LYS A 2 -3.17 24.45 75.00
CA LYS A 2 -3.57 24.52 73.58
C LYS A 2 -3.24 23.19 72.90
N ASN A 3 -4.27 22.50 72.39
CA ASN A 3 -4.12 21.37 71.48
C ASN A 3 -3.92 21.91 70.05
N THR A 4 -2.80 21.55 69.42
CA THR A 4 -2.58 21.78 67.99
C THR A 4 -2.35 20.44 67.30
N ILE A 5 -3.39 19.96 66.62
CA ILE A 5 -3.33 18.84 65.68
C ILE A 5 -2.80 19.41 64.36
N LYS A 6 -1.63 18.94 63.91
CA LYS A 6 -1.10 19.23 62.57
C LYS A 6 -1.66 18.20 61.59
N ILE A 7 -2.53 18.65 60.68
CA ILE A 7 -3.01 17.85 59.55
C ILE A 7 -1.97 17.99 58.44
N PHE A 8 -1.30 16.89 58.09
CA PHE A 8 -0.50 16.78 56.88
C PHE A 8 -1.42 16.44 55.71
N LEU A 9 -1.59 17.39 54.79
CA LEU A 9 -2.34 17.19 53.55
C LEU A 9 -1.39 16.54 52.53
N PHE A 10 -1.58 15.25 52.27
CA PHE A 10 -0.88 14.54 51.19
C PHE A 10 -1.63 14.81 49.88
N VAL A 11 -1.09 15.68 49.03
CA VAL A 11 -1.59 15.90 47.67
C VAL A 11 -0.98 14.83 46.78
N ALA A 12 -1.75 13.78 46.49
CA ALA A 12 -1.37 12.80 45.48
C ALA A 12 -1.59 13.40 44.09
N ILE A 13 -0.51 13.80 43.42
CA ILE A 13 -0.53 14.19 42.01
C ILE A 13 -0.57 12.90 41.19
N ILE A 14 -1.76 12.52 40.73
CA ILE A 14 -1.91 11.43 39.76
C ILE A 14 -1.57 12.02 38.39
N ALA A 15 -0.31 11.86 37.96
CA ALA A 15 0.08 12.11 36.59
C ALA A 15 -0.49 10.99 35.72
N THR A 16 -1.64 11.23 35.10
CA THR A 16 -2.15 10.37 34.03
C THR A 16 -1.26 10.57 32.80
N VAL A 17 -0.22 9.75 32.66
CA VAL A 17 0.49 9.57 31.40
C VAL A 17 -0.50 8.95 30.41
N THR A 18 -1.19 9.80 29.65
CA THR A 18 -1.85 9.36 28.42
C THR A 18 -0.75 8.91 27.48
N SER A 19 -0.50 7.60 27.44
CA SER A 19 0.30 6.96 26.41
C SER A 19 -0.37 7.26 25.07
N CYS A 20 0.10 8.30 24.37
CA CYS A 20 -0.28 8.56 23.00
C CYS A 20 0.17 7.34 22.20
N LYS A 21 -0.75 6.43 21.89
CA LYS A 21 -0.50 5.33 20.96
C LYS A 21 -0.16 5.96 19.61
N VAL A 22 1.13 6.01 19.28
CA VAL A 22 1.59 6.47 17.97
C VAL A 22 1.02 5.51 16.93
N ASN A 23 0.27 6.03 15.96
CA ASN A 23 -0.19 5.23 14.84
C ASN A 23 1.03 4.79 14.03
N LYS A 24 1.36 3.49 14.08
CA LYS A 24 2.48 2.88 13.35
C LYS A 24 2.36 3.00 11.82
N TYR A 25 1.19 3.35 11.30
CA TYR A 25 0.90 3.58 9.88
C TYR A 25 0.83 5.08 9.51
N SER A 26 1.23 5.99 10.40
CA SER A 26 1.19 7.45 10.15
C SER A 26 1.93 7.88 8.88
N PHE A 27 2.97 7.15 8.48
CA PHE A 27 3.72 7.42 7.24
C PHE A 27 2.87 7.32 5.96
N LEU A 28 1.71 6.65 6.00
CA LEU A 28 0.80 6.59 4.85
C LEU A 28 0.23 7.96 4.50
N SER A 29 0.14 8.88 5.46
CA SER A 29 -0.34 10.24 5.22
C SER A 29 0.61 11.10 4.35
N ASP A 30 1.84 10.63 4.12
CA ASP A 30 2.81 11.27 3.23
C ASP A 30 2.45 11.07 1.73
N TYR A 31 1.59 10.12 1.40
CA TYR A 31 1.31 9.70 0.02
C TYR A 31 -0.02 10.25 -0.50
N PRO A 32 -0.12 10.53 -1.82
CA PRO A 32 -1.31 11.15 -2.39
C PRO A 32 -2.50 10.19 -2.38
N ALA A 33 -3.62 10.63 -1.81
CA ALA A 33 -4.90 9.94 -1.95
C ALA A 33 -5.57 10.32 -3.28
N LYS A 34 -6.01 9.33 -4.06
CA LYS A 34 -6.60 9.55 -5.39
C LYS A 34 -8.01 8.98 -5.47
N THR A 35 -8.92 9.68 -6.14
CA THR A 35 -10.27 9.18 -6.44
C THR A 35 -10.24 8.37 -7.73
N VAL A 36 -11.02 7.29 -7.79
CA VAL A 36 -11.24 6.49 -9.01
C VAL A 36 -12.37 7.07 -9.87
N PRO A 37 -12.38 6.90 -11.21
CA PRO A 37 -11.48 6.05 -12.00
C PRO A 37 -10.05 6.60 -12.14
N LEU A 38 -9.07 5.71 -12.22
CA LEU A 38 -7.65 6.03 -12.45
C LEU A 38 -7.08 5.12 -13.53
N ILE A 39 -6.29 5.70 -14.44
CA ILE A 39 -5.47 4.93 -15.36
C ILE A 39 -4.11 4.72 -14.70
N ASP A 40 -3.68 3.46 -14.59
CA ASP A 40 -2.32 3.12 -14.23
C ASP A 40 -1.58 2.66 -15.50
N SER A 41 -0.63 3.48 -15.92
CA SER A 41 0.25 3.23 -17.06
C SER A 41 1.72 3.29 -16.64
N THR A 42 2.02 2.98 -15.38
CA THR A 42 3.37 3.01 -14.83
C THR A 42 4.32 2.17 -15.68
N ASN A 43 5.43 2.76 -16.11
CA ASN A 43 6.46 2.13 -16.94
C ASN A 43 7.81 2.86 -16.76
N PHE A 44 8.90 2.29 -17.27
CA PHE A 44 10.24 2.86 -17.09
C PHE A 44 10.41 4.25 -17.70
N SER A 45 9.59 4.62 -18.70
CA SER A 45 9.66 5.94 -19.35
C SER A 45 8.93 7.05 -18.58
N ASN A 46 7.99 6.71 -17.69
CA ASN A 46 7.16 7.71 -16.99
C ASN A 46 7.21 7.62 -15.46
N HIS A 47 7.76 6.55 -14.90
CA HIS A 47 7.84 6.39 -13.46
C HIS A 47 8.97 7.24 -12.87
N ILE A 48 8.67 7.93 -11.77
CA ILE A 48 9.65 8.67 -10.97
C ILE A 48 9.72 7.96 -9.62
N GLU A 49 10.89 7.42 -9.29
CA GLU A 49 11.11 6.73 -8.01
C GLU A 49 10.80 7.67 -6.84
N GLY A 50 9.87 7.25 -6.00
CA GLY A 50 9.46 7.98 -4.80
C GLY A 50 10.28 7.60 -3.55
N LYS A 51 9.69 7.85 -2.38
CA LYS A 51 10.26 7.44 -1.09
C LYS A 51 10.19 5.93 -0.95
N LEU A 52 11.34 5.30 -0.75
CA LEU A 52 11.43 3.87 -0.48
C LEU A 52 10.88 3.52 0.90
N LEU A 53 10.19 2.40 0.99
CA LEU A 53 9.73 1.85 2.27
C LEU A 53 10.89 1.21 3.02
N THR A 54 11.01 1.50 4.30
CA THR A 54 11.95 0.80 5.19
C THR A 54 11.52 -0.66 5.37
N LYS A 55 12.45 -1.56 5.75
CA LYS A 55 12.11 -2.96 6.04
C LYS A 55 11.01 -3.08 7.10
N THR A 56 11.03 -2.24 8.14
CA THR A 56 9.94 -2.18 9.14
C THR A 56 8.60 -1.78 8.52
N GLN A 57 8.55 -0.83 7.59
CA GLN A 57 7.32 -0.47 6.90
C GLN A 57 6.82 -1.60 5.98
N GLN A 58 7.73 -2.30 5.31
CA GLN A 58 7.41 -3.47 4.48
C GLN A 58 6.81 -4.60 5.35
N GLU A 59 7.37 -4.88 6.53
CA GLU A 59 6.84 -5.85 7.50
C GLU A 59 5.46 -5.43 8.04
N LEU A 60 5.30 -4.15 8.41
CA LEU A 60 4.03 -3.60 8.90
C LEU A 60 2.89 -3.73 7.89
N LEU A 61 3.20 -3.61 6.60
CA LEU A 61 2.28 -3.75 5.47
C LEU A 61 2.24 -5.18 4.91
N LYS A 62 2.96 -6.13 5.53
CA LYS A 62 3.02 -7.55 5.16
C LYS A 62 3.45 -7.81 3.72
N LEU A 63 4.27 -6.92 3.14
CA LEU A 63 4.73 -7.04 1.75
C LEU A 63 5.53 -8.32 1.45
N PRO A 64 6.27 -8.93 2.40
CA PRO A 64 6.91 -10.24 2.17
C PRO A 64 5.94 -11.37 1.77
N SER A 65 4.65 -11.31 2.12
CA SER A 65 3.68 -12.32 1.67
C SER A 65 3.07 -12.03 0.30
N ILE A 66 3.41 -10.91 -0.33
CA ILE A 66 2.92 -10.51 -1.66
C ILE A 66 4.02 -10.65 -2.70
N PHE A 67 5.21 -10.16 -2.37
CA PHE A 67 6.36 -10.12 -3.28
C PHE A 67 7.41 -11.21 -2.97
N GLU A 68 7.22 -11.95 -1.87
CA GLU A 68 8.00 -13.13 -1.52
C GLU A 68 9.53 -12.90 -1.59
N GLU A 69 10.26 -13.81 -2.22
CA GLU A 69 11.72 -13.77 -2.33
C GLU A 69 12.22 -12.59 -3.18
N GLN A 70 11.38 -11.99 -4.03
CA GLN A 70 11.77 -10.85 -4.87
C GLN A 70 12.16 -9.63 -4.05
N LEU A 71 11.63 -9.47 -2.83
CA LEU A 71 12.01 -8.39 -1.90
C LEU A 71 13.41 -8.56 -1.28
N ASN A 72 14.03 -9.73 -1.46
CA ASN A 72 15.35 -10.05 -0.93
C ASN A 72 16.47 -9.80 -1.95
N ASP A 73 16.14 -9.50 -3.21
CA ASP A 73 17.14 -9.07 -4.19
C ASP A 73 17.80 -7.77 -3.71
N GLU A 74 19.11 -7.65 -3.89
CA GLU A 74 19.87 -6.47 -3.47
C GLU A 74 19.48 -5.20 -4.24
N ASN A 75 18.91 -5.37 -5.44
CA ASN A 75 18.44 -4.31 -6.31
C ASN A 75 16.93 -4.06 -6.15
N ALA A 76 16.25 -4.82 -5.28
CA ALA A 76 14.83 -4.66 -5.05
C ALA A 76 14.52 -3.28 -4.44
N LYS A 77 13.59 -2.55 -5.07
CA LYS A 77 13.11 -1.26 -4.56
C LYS A 77 11.60 -1.23 -4.53
N ILE A 78 11.04 -0.88 -3.39
CA ILE A 78 9.59 -0.77 -3.21
C ILE A 78 9.21 0.54 -2.52
N GLY A 79 8.18 1.19 -3.03
CA GLY A 79 7.60 2.38 -2.45
C GLY A 79 6.09 2.45 -2.69
N ILE A 80 5.45 3.46 -2.13
CA ILE A 80 4.02 3.71 -2.36
C ILE A 80 3.87 4.77 -3.43
N SER A 81 3.06 4.48 -4.44
CA SER A 81 2.72 5.42 -5.51
C SER A 81 1.57 6.33 -5.06
N TYR A 82 0.47 5.74 -4.56
CA TYR A 82 -0.73 6.47 -4.14
C TYR A 82 -1.70 5.57 -3.36
N LEU A 83 -2.69 6.20 -2.73
CA LEU A 83 -3.77 5.55 -1.97
C LEU A 83 -5.11 5.75 -2.71
N PRO A 84 -5.58 4.78 -3.53
CA PRO A 84 -6.86 4.93 -4.21
C PRO A 84 -8.03 4.81 -3.23
N LYS A 85 -9.00 5.74 -3.31
CA LYS A 85 -10.24 5.72 -2.54
C LYS A 85 -11.28 4.83 -3.23
N ILE A 86 -11.14 3.52 -3.08
CA ILE A 86 -12.02 2.52 -3.69
C ILE A 86 -13.28 2.32 -2.84
N SER A 87 -13.11 2.12 -1.53
CA SER A 87 -14.16 1.83 -0.56
C SER A 87 -13.84 2.47 0.79
N ASP A 88 -14.87 2.68 1.61
CA ASP A 88 -14.72 3.09 3.01
C ASP A 88 -14.59 1.87 3.96
N ASN A 89 -14.83 0.64 3.45
CA ASN A 89 -14.83 -0.59 4.25
C ASN A 89 -13.43 -1.19 4.42
N TYR A 90 -12.50 -0.88 3.50
CA TYR A 90 -11.14 -1.39 3.45
C TYR A 90 -10.21 -0.31 2.92
N GLN A 91 -8.91 -0.47 3.12
CA GLN A 91 -7.89 0.43 2.62
C GLN A 91 -7.23 -0.16 1.38
N SER A 92 -6.88 0.71 0.44
CA SER A 92 -6.16 0.31 -0.78
C SER A 92 -4.87 1.09 -0.91
N ILE A 93 -3.80 0.41 -1.28
CA ILE A 93 -2.48 0.99 -1.51
C ILE A 93 -1.96 0.50 -2.84
N VAL A 94 -1.46 1.42 -3.67
CA VAL A 94 -0.74 1.08 -4.89
C VAL A 94 0.74 1.29 -4.66
N TYR A 95 1.51 0.22 -4.84
CA TYR A 95 2.96 0.19 -4.72
C TYR A 95 3.59 0.23 -6.10
N TYR A 96 4.71 0.95 -6.23
CA TYR A 96 5.67 0.65 -7.28
C TYR A 96 6.70 -0.33 -6.73
N PHE A 97 7.09 -1.29 -7.54
CA PHE A 97 8.07 -2.30 -7.19
C PHE A 97 9.00 -2.59 -8.36
N TYR A 98 10.28 -2.41 -8.13
CA TYR A 98 11.36 -2.89 -8.98
C TYR A 98 11.90 -4.17 -8.33
N PRO A 99 11.56 -5.38 -8.80
CA PRO A 99 12.19 -6.60 -8.27
C PRO A 99 13.67 -6.68 -8.65
N ASN A 100 14.03 -6.09 -9.78
CA ASN A 100 15.39 -5.97 -10.31
C ASN A 100 15.47 -4.73 -11.23
N HIS A 101 16.53 -4.60 -12.03
CA HIS A 101 16.73 -3.46 -12.93
C HIS A 101 15.88 -3.47 -14.21
N ASN A 102 15.26 -4.61 -14.53
CA ASN A 102 14.62 -4.85 -15.83
C ASN A 102 13.10 -4.89 -15.74
N GLU A 103 12.53 -4.91 -14.55
CA GLU A 103 11.09 -5.01 -14.34
C GLU A 103 10.59 -3.89 -13.44
N LEU A 104 9.39 -3.39 -13.75
CA LEU A 104 8.67 -2.42 -12.94
C LEU A 104 7.21 -2.84 -12.83
N ILE A 105 6.73 -2.96 -11.60
CA ILE A 105 5.40 -3.42 -11.26
C ILE A 105 4.66 -2.31 -10.52
N SER A 106 3.43 -2.00 -10.95
CA SER A 106 2.44 -1.31 -10.13
C SER A 106 1.47 -2.33 -9.55
N MET A 107 1.42 -2.47 -8.23
CA MET A 107 0.64 -3.48 -7.52
C MET A 107 -0.40 -2.81 -6.63
N LEU A 108 -1.68 -3.09 -6.86
CA LEU A 108 -2.76 -2.77 -5.92
C LEU A 108 -2.79 -3.82 -4.81
N VAL A 109 -2.89 -3.39 -3.57
CA VAL A 109 -3.16 -4.25 -2.42
C VAL A 109 -4.31 -3.68 -1.62
N ASN A 110 -5.30 -4.51 -1.34
CA ASN A 110 -6.42 -4.21 -0.46
C ASN A 110 -6.15 -4.78 0.93
N TYR A 111 -6.44 -3.97 1.95
CA TYR A 111 -6.20 -4.25 3.35
C TYR A 111 -7.46 -4.04 4.18
N ASP A 112 -7.70 -4.89 5.16
CA ASP A 112 -8.74 -4.61 6.15
C ASP A 112 -8.32 -3.41 7.04
N ASN A 113 -9.22 -3.02 7.95
CA ASN A 113 -8.98 -1.90 8.86
C ASN A 113 -7.84 -2.14 9.87
N GLN A 114 -7.33 -3.36 9.95
CA GLN A 114 -6.20 -3.77 10.78
C GLN A 114 -4.91 -3.98 9.96
N PHE A 115 -4.92 -3.62 8.67
CA PHE A 115 -3.82 -3.84 7.73
C PHE A 115 -3.46 -5.33 7.55
N ASN A 116 -4.44 -6.23 7.65
CA ASN A 116 -4.33 -7.57 7.09
C ASN A 116 -4.63 -7.52 5.59
N ILE A 117 -3.85 -8.24 4.79
CA ILE A 117 -4.06 -8.32 3.34
C ILE A 117 -5.38 -9.06 3.08
N ILE A 118 -6.23 -8.46 2.26
CA ILE A 118 -7.44 -9.07 1.72
C ILE A 118 -7.12 -9.73 0.38
N ASN A 119 -6.54 -8.97 -0.55
CA ASN A 119 -6.17 -9.42 -1.89
C ASN A 119 -5.18 -8.42 -2.54
N SER A 120 -4.53 -8.80 -3.64
CA SER A 120 -3.63 -7.96 -4.43
C SER A 120 -3.76 -8.23 -5.93
N GLN A 121 -3.53 -7.21 -6.76
CA GLN A 121 -3.63 -7.33 -8.22
C GLN A 121 -2.63 -6.38 -8.91
N VAL A 122 -1.91 -6.88 -9.90
CA VAL A 122 -1.08 -6.06 -10.80
C VAL A 122 -1.98 -5.09 -11.57
N LEU A 123 -1.63 -3.81 -11.53
CA LEU A 123 -2.27 -2.73 -12.28
C LEU A 123 -1.48 -2.32 -13.52
N ALA A 124 -0.16 -2.38 -13.44
CA ALA A 124 0.74 -2.11 -14.55
C ALA A 124 2.02 -2.93 -14.38
N TYR A 125 2.66 -3.25 -15.48
CA TYR A 125 3.88 -4.02 -15.55
C TYR A 125 4.66 -3.55 -16.77
N ASP A 126 5.97 -3.44 -16.66
CA ASP A 126 6.86 -3.10 -17.75
C ASP A 126 8.16 -3.89 -17.60
N GLU A 127 8.53 -4.64 -18.64
CA GLU A 127 9.79 -5.37 -18.73
C GLU A 127 10.65 -4.77 -19.85
N ILE A 128 11.88 -4.36 -19.52
CA ILE A 128 12.81 -3.73 -20.47
C ILE A 128 13.95 -4.65 -20.91
N ALA A 129 14.01 -5.89 -20.42
CA ALA A 129 15.01 -6.86 -20.88
C ALA A 129 14.71 -7.31 -22.31
N GLU A 130 13.59 -8.00 -22.52
CA GLU A 130 13.17 -8.44 -23.86
C GLU A 130 12.07 -7.56 -24.45
N GLY A 131 11.44 -6.67 -23.65
CA GLY A 131 10.37 -5.79 -24.10
C GLY A 131 9.08 -6.54 -24.46
N MET A 132 8.94 -7.79 -24.00
CA MET A 132 7.92 -8.72 -24.48
C MET A 132 6.58 -8.55 -23.77
N LEU A 133 6.59 -8.08 -22.52
CA LEU A 133 5.39 -7.99 -21.70
C LEU A 133 5.24 -6.58 -21.11
N ARG A 134 4.06 -6.00 -21.35
CA ARG A 134 3.62 -4.76 -20.70
C ARG A 134 2.17 -4.85 -20.31
N THR A 135 1.80 -4.24 -19.18
CA THR A 135 0.39 -4.10 -18.80
C THR A 135 0.07 -2.67 -18.39
N THR A 136 -1.17 -2.27 -18.63
CA THR A 136 -1.76 -1.01 -18.14
C THR A 136 -3.17 -1.30 -17.67
N SER A 137 -3.74 -0.50 -16.77
CA SER A 137 -5.12 -0.72 -16.33
C SER A 137 -5.93 0.55 -16.15
N THR A 138 -7.25 0.38 -16.15
CA THR A 138 -8.19 1.32 -15.57
C THR A 138 -8.73 0.73 -14.27
N LEU A 139 -8.44 1.40 -13.15
CA LEU A 139 -8.94 1.08 -11.82
C LEU A 139 -10.24 1.84 -11.53
N ASN A 140 -11.33 1.11 -11.33
CA ASN A 140 -12.65 1.62 -10.94
C ASN A 140 -12.98 1.22 -9.48
N LYS A 141 -14.13 1.67 -8.97
CA LYS A 141 -14.59 1.28 -7.62
C LYS A 141 -14.82 -0.22 -7.45
N ASN A 142 -15.33 -0.87 -8.50
CA ASN A 142 -15.80 -2.26 -8.47
C ASN A 142 -15.09 -3.16 -9.49
N SER A 143 -14.09 -2.64 -10.21
CA SER A 143 -13.43 -3.41 -11.26
C SER A 143 -12.04 -2.88 -11.60
N ILE A 144 -11.24 -3.76 -12.20
CA ILE A 144 -9.97 -3.44 -12.83
C ILE A 144 -10.08 -3.95 -14.26
N GLU A 145 -9.94 -3.06 -15.23
CA GLU A 145 -9.78 -3.43 -16.63
C GLU A 145 -8.29 -3.38 -16.97
N LEU A 146 -7.66 -4.54 -17.04
CA LEU A 146 -6.24 -4.72 -17.34
C LEU A 146 -6.09 -4.98 -18.84
N ILE A 147 -5.21 -4.22 -19.48
CA ILE A 147 -4.77 -4.47 -20.86
C ILE A 147 -3.36 -5.01 -20.78
N GLU A 148 -3.18 -6.22 -21.28
CA GLU A 148 -1.89 -6.89 -21.41
C GLU A 148 -1.43 -6.84 -22.86
N TYR A 149 -0.20 -6.43 -23.06
CA TYR A 149 0.48 -6.38 -24.35
C TYR A 149 1.56 -7.45 -24.32
N ILE A 150 1.33 -8.54 -25.07
CA ILE A 150 2.38 -9.53 -25.37
C ILE A 150 2.85 -9.22 -26.78
N SER A 151 4.07 -8.68 -26.90
CA SER A 151 4.55 -8.02 -28.12
C SER A 151 3.54 -6.96 -28.59
N ASP A 152 2.89 -7.13 -29.76
CA ASP A 152 1.93 -6.18 -30.32
C ASP A 152 0.46 -6.62 -30.19
N SER A 153 0.19 -7.69 -29.44
CA SER A 153 -1.17 -8.25 -29.31
C SER A 153 -1.80 -7.86 -27.98
N PRO A 154 -2.73 -6.88 -27.95
CA PRO A 154 -3.43 -6.53 -26.72
C PRO A 154 -4.48 -7.58 -26.37
N SER A 155 -4.54 -7.96 -25.09
CA SER A 155 -5.64 -8.72 -24.51
C SER A 155 -6.22 -7.96 -23.31
N THR A 156 -7.53 -8.05 -23.12
CA THR A 156 -8.22 -7.41 -21.99
C THR A 156 -8.65 -8.45 -20.98
N ILE A 157 -8.28 -8.22 -19.72
CA ILE A 157 -8.68 -9.03 -18.58
C ILE A 157 -9.44 -8.12 -17.62
N ILE A 158 -10.62 -8.57 -17.18
CA ILE A 158 -11.46 -7.82 -16.24
C ILE A 158 -11.46 -8.55 -14.90
N PHE A 159 -11.16 -7.81 -13.85
CA PHE A 159 -11.33 -8.25 -12.47
C PHE A 159 -12.48 -7.48 -11.82
N ASN A 160 -13.26 -8.15 -10.99
CA ASN A 160 -14.23 -7.52 -10.10
C ASN A 160 -13.55 -7.24 -8.76
N ILE A 161 -13.84 -6.08 -8.17
CA ILE A 161 -13.51 -5.76 -6.78
C ILE A 161 -14.81 -5.84 -5.99
N LEU A 162 -14.87 -6.76 -5.04
CA LEU A 162 -16.02 -6.99 -4.18
C LEU A 162 -16.06 -5.96 -3.04
N GLU A 163 -17.22 -5.80 -2.39
CA GLU A 163 -17.40 -4.82 -1.31
C GLU A 163 -16.51 -5.06 -0.08
N ASP A 164 -16.06 -6.31 0.10
CA ASP A 164 -15.12 -6.74 1.13
C ASP A 164 -13.64 -6.54 0.74
N GLY A 165 -13.38 -6.03 -0.47
CA GLY A 165 -12.04 -5.78 -1.00
C GLY A 165 -11.41 -6.97 -1.71
N ASN A 166 -12.10 -8.11 -1.80
CA ASN A 166 -11.61 -9.27 -2.53
C ASN A 166 -11.65 -9.01 -4.04
N ILE A 167 -10.66 -9.53 -4.77
CA ILE A 167 -10.50 -9.34 -6.21
C ILE A 167 -10.67 -10.69 -6.90
N THR A 168 -11.60 -10.77 -7.86
CA THR A 168 -11.89 -12.01 -8.59
C THR A 168 -11.84 -11.75 -10.09
N ARG A 169 -11.24 -12.67 -10.85
CA ARG A 169 -11.27 -12.61 -12.32
C ARG A 169 -12.69 -12.90 -12.80
N LYS A 170 -13.15 -12.11 -13.77
CA LYS A 170 -14.44 -12.31 -14.44
C LYS A 170 -14.38 -13.45 -15.46
#